data_AF-A0A136N6A5-F1
#
_entry.id   AF-A0A136N6A5-F1
#
_cell.length_a   1.000
_cell.length_b   1.000
_cell.length_c   1.000
_cell.angle_alpha   90.00
_cell.angle_beta   90.00
_cell.angle_gamma   90.00
#
_symmetry.space_group_name_H-M   'P 1'
#
loop_
_entity.id
_entity.type
_entity.pdbx_description
1 polymer ?
#
loop_
_entity_poly.entity_id
_entity_poly.type
_entity_poly.pdbx_seq_one_letter_code
_entity_poly.pdbx_strand_id
1 'polypeptide(L)'
;MMSTRRKFLKQATIGATMLATSQFPIDTFAEQRKAQWIKILHTNDVHSRLEPFPLDGGKYQGLGGIVAREKMISKIRNENEHVLLLDAGDIFQGTPYFNFFKGEPEIKAMNLLGYEAATLGNHDFDNGIDGLVRQMQFADFDFVNCNYDFSGTALETLVKPYVIIKKGKIKIGILGVGVELSGLVPDRLFGNIQYRDPITHANETAYFLKHQKKMRFCNLFIPFGV
;
A
#
# COMPACT_ATOMS: atom_id res chain seq x y z
N MET A 1 -7.77 64.07 40.82
CA MET A 1 -8.92 63.92 39.90
C MET A 1 -9.82 62.81 40.44
N MET A 2 -10.95 63.15 41.09
CA MET A 2 -11.79 62.17 41.79
C MET A 2 -12.47 61.23 40.78
N SER A 3 -12.23 59.92 40.90
CA SER A 3 -12.95 58.90 40.13
C SER A 3 -14.42 58.91 40.52
N THR A 4 -15.31 59.15 39.56
CA THR A 4 -16.76 59.11 39.80
C THR A 4 -17.25 57.67 39.86
N ARG A 5 -18.24 57.37 40.72
CA ARG A 5 -18.88 56.03 40.83
C ARG A 5 -19.25 55.42 39.47
N ARG A 6 -19.69 56.27 38.53
CA ARG A 6 -20.04 55.88 37.16
C ARG A 6 -18.85 55.42 36.32
N LYS A 7 -17.66 56.03 36.50
CA LYS A 7 -16.42 55.59 35.83
C LYS A 7 -15.93 54.26 36.41
N PHE A 8 -15.98 54.10 37.74
CA PHE A 8 -15.62 52.85 38.40
C PHE A 8 -16.51 51.68 37.94
N LEU A 9 -17.83 51.88 37.91
CA LEU A 9 -18.77 50.85 37.45
C LEU A 9 -18.51 50.44 35.99
N LYS A 10 -18.24 51.40 35.09
CA LYS A 10 -17.89 51.11 33.69
C LYS A 10 -16.57 50.36 33.56
N GLN A 11 -15.54 50.76 34.32
CA GLN A 11 -14.24 50.08 34.29
C GLN A 11 -14.32 48.68 34.89
N ALA A 12 -15.11 48.49 35.95
CA ALA A 12 -15.36 47.19 36.56
C ALA A 12 -16.13 46.26 35.60
N THR A 13 -17.12 46.76 34.86
CA THR A 13 -17.83 45.95 33.85
C THR A 13 -16.92 45.55 32.70
N ILE A 14 -16.13 46.47 32.15
CA ILE A 14 -15.17 46.16 31.07
C ILE A 14 -14.13 45.12 31.53
N GLY A 15 -13.59 45.29 32.75
CA GLY A 15 -12.65 44.33 33.33
C GLY A 15 -13.28 42.94 33.53
N ALA A 16 -14.51 42.87 34.02
CA ALA A 16 -15.24 41.62 34.18
C ALA A 16 -15.56 40.93 32.84
N THR A 17 -15.90 41.70 31.79
CA THR A 17 -16.13 41.15 30.46
C THR A 17 -14.84 40.64 29.83
N MET A 18 -13.72 41.35 29.97
CA MET A 18 -12.41 40.88 29.50
C MET A 18 -11.97 39.59 30.22
N LEU A 19 -12.17 39.51 31.53
CA LEU A 19 -11.92 38.30 32.32
C LEU A 19 -12.82 37.14 31.88
N ALA A 20 -14.11 37.39 31.66
CA ALA A 20 -15.05 36.38 31.16
C ALA A 20 -14.70 35.88 29.74
N THR A 21 -14.22 36.77 28.85
CA THR A 21 -13.74 36.37 27.52
C THR A 21 -12.38 35.68 27.54
N SER A 22 -11.57 35.89 28.57
CA SER A 22 -10.32 35.15 28.78
C SER A 22 -10.53 33.75 29.37
N GLN A 23 -11.76 33.45 29.82
CA GLN A 23 -12.19 32.15 30.34
C GLN A 23 -12.90 31.28 29.30
N PHE A 24 -12.99 31.71 28.02
CA PHE A 24 -13.31 30.75 26.97
C PHE A 24 -12.22 29.66 26.99
N PRO A 25 -12.59 28.39 27.18
CA PRO A 25 -11.61 27.34 27.38
C PRO A 25 -10.72 27.20 26.14
N ILE A 26 -9.46 27.61 26.30
CA ILE A 26 -8.34 27.30 25.40
C ILE A 26 -8.18 25.76 25.26
N ASP A 27 -8.84 24.99 26.13
CA ASP A 27 -8.94 23.53 26.08
C ASP A 27 -9.59 22.98 24.78
N THR A 28 -10.15 23.85 23.94
CA THR A 28 -10.70 23.45 22.63
C THR A 28 -9.62 23.25 21.54
N PHE A 29 -8.34 23.51 21.81
CA PHE A 29 -7.25 23.32 20.82
C PHE A 29 -6.29 22.17 21.11
N ALA A 30 -6.50 21.39 22.17
CA ALA A 30 -5.80 20.14 22.37
C ALA A 30 -6.69 18.98 21.92
N GLU A 31 -6.92 18.83 20.60
CA GLU A 31 -7.31 17.52 20.07
C GLU A 31 -6.18 16.57 20.47
N GLN A 32 -6.37 15.82 21.55
CA GLN A 32 -5.44 14.81 22.02
C GLN A 32 -5.31 13.81 20.88
N ARG A 33 -4.31 14.02 20.00
CA ARG A 33 -4.10 13.19 18.81
C ARG A 33 -3.78 11.79 19.31
N LYS A 34 -4.81 10.95 19.47
CA LYS A 34 -4.62 9.52 19.67
C LYS A 34 -3.72 9.05 18.54
N ALA A 35 -2.59 8.42 18.91
CA ALA A 35 -1.69 7.84 17.94
C ALA A 35 -2.49 6.84 17.08
N GLN A 36 -2.59 7.12 15.78
CA GLN A 36 -3.16 6.19 14.81
C GLN A 36 -2.05 5.25 14.37
N TRP A 37 -2.26 3.95 14.58
CA TRP A 37 -1.36 2.90 14.13
C TRP A 37 -1.87 2.34 12.81
N ILE A 38 -0.96 2.01 11.91
CA ILE A 38 -1.25 1.18 10.74
C ILE A 38 -0.51 -0.13 10.92
N LYS A 39 -1.21 -1.24 10.75
CA LYS A 39 -0.59 -2.55 10.59
C LYS A 39 -0.43 -2.85 9.13
N ILE A 40 0.76 -3.28 8.75
CA ILE A 40 1.06 -3.58 7.36
C ILE A 40 1.47 -5.02 7.30
N LEU A 41 0.71 -5.74 6.50
CA LEU A 41 0.93 -7.13 6.17
C LEU A 41 1.44 -7.17 4.75
N HIS A 42 2.40 -8.04 4.51
CA HIS A 42 2.86 -8.29 3.16
C HIS A 42 3.10 -9.78 2.95
N THR A 43 2.97 -10.19 1.69
CA THR A 43 3.56 -11.42 1.17
C THR A 43 4.48 -11.08 0.00
N ASN A 44 5.23 -12.07 -0.44
CA ASN A 44 6.14 -12.05 -1.58
C ASN A 44 6.39 -13.50 -1.99
N ASP A 45 6.77 -13.73 -3.24
CA ASP A 45 7.24 -15.04 -3.72
C ASP A 45 6.23 -16.16 -3.39
N VAL A 46 4.94 -15.87 -3.54
CA VAL A 46 3.88 -16.84 -3.25
C VAL A 46 3.94 -17.99 -4.24
N HIS A 47 4.39 -17.73 -5.47
CA HIS A 47 4.71 -18.76 -6.45
C HIS A 47 3.58 -19.78 -6.66
N SER A 48 2.34 -19.28 -6.79
CA SER A 48 1.13 -20.10 -6.95
C SER A 48 0.88 -21.12 -5.82
N ARG A 49 1.47 -20.90 -4.64
CA ARG A 49 1.25 -21.75 -3.45
C ARG A 49 -0.11 -21.46 -2.81
N LEU A 50 -1.16 -21.96 -3.45
CA LEU A 50 -2.54 -21.86 -2.95
C LEU A 50 -2.81 -22.85 -1.81
N GLU A 51 -2.27 -24.06 -1.93
CA GLU A 51 -2.36 -25.12 -0.92
C GLU A 51 -1.14 -25.10 0.01
N PRO A 52 -1.22 -25.69 1.21
CA PRO A 52 -0.06 -25.95 2.04
C PRO A 52 1.01 -26.78 1.30
N PHE A 53 2.26 -26.70 1.75
CA PHE A 53 3.30 -27.60 1.26
C PHE A 53 2.93 -29.06 1.54
N PRO A 54 3.26 -30.00 0.64
CA PRO A 54 2.91 -31.41 0.79
C PRO A 54 3.49 -32.03 2.06
N LEU A 55 2.84 -33.06 2.58
CA LEU A 55 3.30 -33.86 3.72
C LEU A 55 4.33 -34.90 3.27
N ASP A 56 5.46 -34.43 2.76
CA ASP A 56 6.53 -35.24 2.14
C ASP A 56 7.77 -35.38 3.03
N GLY A 57 7.69 -34.97 4.30
CA GLY A 57 8.85 -34.94 5.19
C GLY A 57 9.71 -33.69 5.06
N GLY A 58 9.39 -32.77 4.14
CA GLY A 58 10.13 -31.54 3.93
C GLY A 58 10.07 -30.56 5.10
N LYS A 59 11.03 -29.63 5.16
CA LYS A 59 11.17 -28.61 6.22
C LYS A 59 9.88 -27.81 6.46
N TYR A 60 9.13 -27.53 5.40
CA TYR A 60 7.93 -26.70 5.44
C TYR A 60 6.63 -27.48 5.25
N GLN A 61 6.67 -28.81 5.33
CA GLN A 61 5.50 -29.65 5.12
C GLN A 61 4.29 -29.20 5.95
N GLY A 62 3.11 -29.14 5.32
CA GLY A 62 1.86 -28.70 5.94
C GLY A 62 1.78 -27.21 6.28
N LEU A 63 2.79 -26.40 6.00
CA LEU A 63 2.76 -24.94 6.21
C LEU A 63 2.30 -24.20 4.95
N GLY A 64 1.86 -22.95 5.10
CA GLY A 64 1.47 -22.08 4.00
C GLY A 64 0.04 -22.30 3.50
N GLY A 65 -0.20 -21.90 2.25
CA GLY A 65 -1.52 -21.94 1.62
C GLY A 65 -2.43 -20.75 1.97
N ILE A 66 -3.46 -20.54 1.16
CA ILE A 66 -4.39 -19.40 1.29
C ILE A 66 -5.22 -19.47 2.55
N VAL A 67 -5.59 -20.67 3.01
CA VAL A 67 -6.42 -20.85 4.22
C VAL A 67 -5.67 -20.42 5.48
N ALA A 68 -4.39 -20.78 5.58
CA ALA A 68 -3.55 -20.36 6.70
C ALA A 68 -3.34 -18.83 6.69
N ARG A 69 -3.14 -18.26 5.49
CA ARG A 69 -3.02 -16.80 5.31
C ARG A 69 -4.31 -16.08 5.71
N GLU A 70 -5.48 -16.53 5.24
CA GLU A 70 -6.79 -15.98 5.58
C GLU A 70 -6.96 -15.93 7.11
N LYS A 71 -6.74 -17.06 7.78
CA LYS A 71 -6.90 -17.15 9.24
C LYS A 71 -6.04 -16.12 9.98
N MET A 72 -4.79 -15.95 9.55
CA MET A 72 -3.86 -14.98 10.17
C MET A 72 -4.28 -13.54 9.86
N ILE A 73 -4.59 -13.24 8.59
CA ILE A 73 -5.01 -11.90 8.15
C ILE A 73 -6.30 -11.48 8.86
N SER A 74 -7.31 -12.36 8.92
CA SER A 74 -8.58 -12.13 9.58
C SER A 74 -8.42 -11.91 11.08
N LYS A 75 -7.55 -12.69 11.75
CA LYS A 75 -7.20 -12.44 13.15
C LYS A 75 -6.63 -11.04 13.34
N ILE A 76 -5.64 -10.64 12.53
CA ILE A 76 -5.00 -9.32 12.66
C ILE A 76 -6.00 -8.19 12.38
N ARG A 77 -6.88 -8.34 11.38
CA ARG A 77 -7.94 -7.37 11.07
C ARG A 77 -8.95 -7.22 12.19
N ASN A 78 -9.29 -8.30 12.90
CA ASN A 78 -10.17 -8.24 14.07
C ASN A 78 -9.53 -7.50 15.26
N GLU A 79 -8.21 -7.53 15.37
CA GLU A 79 -7.45 -6.89 16.45
C GLU A 79 -7.02 -5.45 16.12
N ASN A 80 -7.13 -5.00 14.86
CA ASN A 80 -6.58 -3.72 14.40
C ASN A 80 -7.51 -3.02 13.39
N GLU A 81 -7.85 -1.75 13.68
CA GLU A 81 -8.77 -0.95 12.84
C GLU A 81 -8.19 -0.57 11.46
N HIS A 82 -6.88 -0.42 11.36
CA HIS A 82 -6.20 0.07 10.15
C HIS A 82 -5.15 -0.94 9.71
N VAL A 83 -5.57 -1.89 8.86
CA VAL A 83 -4.70 -2.90 8.26
C VAL A 83 -4.55 -2.63 6.76
N LEU A 84 -3.31 -2.69 6.28
CA LEU A 84 -2.94 -2.65 4.87
C LEU A 84 -2.33 -4.01 4.49
N LEU A 85 -2.75 -4.61 3.37
CA LEU A 85 -2.20 -5.88 2.87
C LEU A 85 -1.64 -5.70 1.45
N LEU A 86 -0.35 -6.04 1.27
CA LEU A 86 0.42 -5.82 0.05
C LEU A 86 1.12 -7.10 -0.45
N ASP A 87 1.44 -7.20 -1.73
CA ASP A 87 2.23 -8.33 -2.27
C ASP A 87 3.42 -7.89 -3.13
N ALA A 88 4.62 -8.37 -2.80
CA ALA A 88 5.87 -7.93 -3.44
C ALA A 88 6.19 -8.59 -4.79
N GLY A 89 5.24 -9.29 -5.41
CA GLY A 89 5.40 -9.89 -6.73
C GLY A 89 5.80 -11.37 -6.65
N ASP A 90 6.01 -11.95 -7.83
CA ASP A 90 6.20 -13.39 -8.01
C ASP A 90 5.00 -14.20 -7.48
N ILE A 91 3.82 -13.80 -7.96
CA ILE A 91 2.52 -14.36 -7.58
C ILE A 91 2.33 -15.73 -8.24
N PHE A 92 2.78 -15.88 -9.49
CA PHE A 92 2.26 -16.87 -10.43
C PHE A 92 3.06 -18.17 -10.57
N GLN A 93 4.35 -18.15 -10.86
CA GLN A 93 5.04 -19.41 -11.21
C GLN A 93 5.30 -20.27 -9.96
N GLY A 94 5.09 -21.59 -9.98
CA GLY A 94 5.65 -22.49 -8.95
C GLY A 94 4.83 -23.74 -8.62
N THR A 95 3.55 -23.80 -9.01
CA THR A 95 2.73 -25.02 -8.86
C THR A 95 1.94 -25.33 -10.14
N PRO A 96 1.38 -26.56 -10.27
CA PRO A 96 0.53 -26.89 -11.41
C PRO A 96 -0.69 -25.97 -11.58
N TYR A 97 -1.16 -25.27 -10.53
CA TYR A 97 -2.29 -24.33 -10.66
C TYR A 97 -2.02 -23.28 -11.74
N PHE A 98 -0.85 -22.65 -11.72
CA PHE A 98 -0.48 -21.67 -12.74
C PHE A 98 -0.36 -22.28 -14.15
N ASN A 99 0.16 -23.50 -14.25
CA ASN A 99 0.31 -24.17 -15.55
C ASN A 99 -1.05 -24.40 -16.24
N PHE A 100 -2.07 -24.77 -15.46
CA PHE A 100 -3.42 -25.05 -15.97
C PHE A 100 -4.31 -23.80 -16.07
N PHE A 101 -4.31 -22.95 -15.04
CA PHE A 101 -5.25 -21.83 -14.91
C PHE A 101 -4.63 -20.46 -15.20
N LYS A 102 -3.33 -20.40 -15.51
CA LYS A 102 -2.62 -19.23 -16.02
C LYS A 102 -2.60 -18.00 -15.10
N GLY A 103 -2.94 -18.14 -13.81
CA GLY A 103 -2.88 -17.06 -12.82
C GLY A 103 -4.25 -16.62 -12.26
N GLU A 104 -5.37 -17.09 -12.83
CA GLU A 104 -6.70 -16.65 -12.41
C GLU A 104 -7.03 -17.02 -10.94
N PRO A 105 -6.77 -18.26 -10.47
CA PRO A 105 -7.01 -18.64 -9.08
C PRO A 105 -6.18 -17.81 -8.08
N GLU A 106 -4.95 -17.42 -8.45
CA GLU A 106 -4.06 -16.62 -7.63
C GLU A 106 -4.63 -15.22 -7.40
N ILE A 107 -5.02 -14.53 -8.47
CA ILE A 107 -5.63 -13.20 -8.37
C ILE A 107 -6.95 -13.25 -7.59
N LYS A 108 -7.81 -14.23 -7.86
CA LYS A 108 -9.07 -14.39 -7.12
C LYS A 108 -8.84 -14.67 -5.64
N ALA A 109 -7.84 -15.47 -5.30
CA ALA A 109 -7.46 -15.69 -3.90
C ALA A 109 -6.96 -14.40 -3.24
N MET A 110 -6.19 -13.57 -3.94
CA MET A 110 -5.77 -12.26 -3.44
C MET A 110 -6.95 -11.31 -3.24
N ASN A 111 -7.94 -11.28 -4.14
CA ASN A 111 -9.16 -10.49 -3.93
C ASN A 111 -9.91 -10.96 -2.67
N LEU A 112 -10.09 -12.28 -2.49
CA LEU A 112 -10.76 -12.85 -1.31
C LEU A 112 -10.02 -12.49 -0.01
N LEU A 113 -8.68 -12.48 -0.04
CA LEU A 113 -7.85 -12.07 1.09
C LEU A 113 -7.83 -10.53 1.28
N GLY A 114 -8.31 -9.76 0.31
CA GLY A 114 -8.37 -8.29 0.36
C GLY A 114 -6.99 -7.64 0.30
N TYR A 115 -6.15 -8.06 -0.67
CA TYR A 115 -4.95 -7.29 -1.03
C TYR A 115 -5.37 -5.92 -1.58
N GLU A 116 -4.53 -4.92 -1.37
CA GLU A 116 -4.84 -3.53 -1.77
C GLU A 116 -3.88 -2.98 -2.82
N ALA A 117 -2.65 -3.52 -2.88
CA ALA A 117 -1.74 -3.29 -3.99
C ALA A 117 -0.72 -4.42 -4.11
N ALA A 118 -0.22 -4.66 -5.31
CA ALA A 118 0.89 -5.55 -5.59
C ALA A 118 1.93 -4.84 -6.49
N THR A 119 3.19 -5.26 -6.42
CA THR A 119 4.19 -4.94 -7.45
C THR A 119 4.37 -6.14 -8.38
N LEU A 120 5.32 -6.05 -9.30
CA LEU A 120 5.66 -7.11 -10.24
C LEU A 120 7.05 -7.67 -9.93
N GLY A 121 7.14 -8.99 -9.86
CA GLY A 121 8.38 -9.76 -9.90
C GLY A 121 8.66 -10.30 -11.30
N ASN A 122 9.78 -11.01 -11.48
CA ASN A 122 10.16 -11.56 -12.77
C ASN A 122 9.23 -12.70 -13.23
N HIS A 123 8.76 -13.54 -12.31
CA HIS A 123 7.89 -14.68 -12.64
C HIS A 123 6.46 -14.26 -13.01
N ASP A 124 6.08 -13.01 -12.75
CA ASP A 124 4.79 -12.49 -13.19
C ASP A 124 4.72 -12.34 -14.73
N PHE A 125 5.88 -12.36 -15.41
CA PHE A 125 6.02 -12.32 -16.86
C PHE A 125 6.14 -13.72 -17.51
N ASP A 126 6.04 -14.83 -16.78
CA ASP A 126 6.26 -16.18 -17.33
C ASP A 126 5.24 -16.56 -18.44
N ASN A 127 4.04 -15.98 -18.42
CA ASN A 127 3.04 -16.10 -19.50
C ASN A 127 3.05 -14.92 -20.48
N GLY A 128 4.08 -14.08 -20.43
CA GLY A 128 4.24 -12.84 -21.18
C GLY A 128 3.29 -11.72 -20.75
N ILE A 129 3.49 -10.53 -21.31
CA ILE A 129 2.63 -9.35 -21.09
C ILE A 129 1.16 -9.69 -21.29
N ASP A 130 0.79 -10.40 -22.36
CA ASP A 130 -0.61 -10.74 -22.63
C ASP A 130 -1.21 -11.65 -21.56
N GLY A 131 -0.40 -12.55 -21.00
CA GLY A 131 -0.79 -13.39 -19.87
C GLY A 131 -1.08 -12.55 -18.63
N LEU A 132 -0.14 -11.68 -18.28
CA LEU A 132 -0.26 -10.78 -17.14
C LEU A 132 -1.48 -9.86 -17.25
N VAL A 133 -1.68 -9.23 -18.42
CA VAL A 133 -2.82 -8.36 -18.74
C VAL A 133 -4.15 -9.09 -18.53
N ARG A 134 -4.27 -10.33 -19.02
CA ARG A 134 -5.49 -11.13 -18.82
C ARG A 134 -5.80 -11.36 -17.35
N GLN A 135 -4.78 -11.61 -16.52
CA GLN A 135 -5.00 -11.84 -15.09
C GLN A 135 -5.29 -10.57 -14.31
N MET A 136 -4.66 -9.45 -14.67
CA MET A 136 -4.94 -8.14 -14.07
C MET A 136 -6.41 -7.72 -14.21
N GLN A 137 -7.13 -8.21 -15.22
CA GLN A 137 -8.57 -7.96 -15.38
C GLN A 137 -9.43 -8.52 -14.24
N PHE A 138 -8.93 -9.52 -13.51
CA PHE A 138 -9.62 -10.09 -12.36
C PHE A 138 -9.25 -9.41 -11.05
N ALA A 139 -8.26 -8.50 -11.01
CA ALA A 139 -7.77 -7.93 -9.77
C ALA A 139 -8.68 -6.79 -9.26
N ASP A 140 -9.05 -6.87 -7.98
CA ASP A 140 -9.79 -5.80 -7.27
C ASP A 140 -8.83 -4.79 -6.59
N PHE A 141 -7.53 -4.90 -6.90
CA PHE A 141 -6.44 -4.11 -6.35
C PHE A 141 -5.51 -3.58 -7.44
N ASP A 142 -4.74 -2.56 -7.12
CA ASP A 142 -3.86 -1.91 -8.08
C ASP A 142 -2.49 -2.60 -8.15
N PHE A 143 -1.95 -2.72 -9.37
CA PHE A 143 -0.54 -3.04 -9.58
C PHE A 143 0.28 -1.76 -9.67
N VAL A 144 1.43 -1.73 -8.99
CA VAL A 144 2.34 -0.59 -8.96
C VAL A 144 3.78 -0.94 -9.30
N ASN A 145 4.43 -0.14 -10.14
CA ASN A 145 5.86 -0.22 -10.39
C ASN A 145 6.35 1.14 -10.93
N CYS A 146 7.38 1.73 -10.30
CA CYS A 146 7.89 3.03 -10.67
C CYS A 146 9.18 3.03 -11.49
N ASN A 147 9.86 1.88 -11.63
CA ASN A 147 11.16 1.79 -12.30
C ASN A 147 11.13 1.05 -13.63
N TYR A 148 9.98 0.51 -14.03
CA TYR A 148 9.74 0.03 -15.38
C TYR A 148 9.06 1.11 -16.23
N ASP A 149 9.53 1.27 -17.45
CA ASP A 149 8.83 2.01 -18.48
C ASP A 149 7.93 1.06 -19.28
N PHE A 150 6.62 1.21 -19.13
CA PHE A 150 5.63 0.42 -19.84
C PHE A 150 5.15 1.07 -21.14
N SER A 151 5.72 2.21 -21.56
CA SER A 151 5.28 2.96 -22.73
C SER A 151 5.24 2.08 -23.99
N GLY A 152 4.10 2.08 -24.69
CA GLY A 152 3.90 1.26 -25.89
C GLY A 152 3.64 -0.22 -25.62
N THR A 153 3.35 -0.61 -24.37
CA THR A 153 2.93 -1.96 -23.99
C THR A 153 1.48 -1.98 -23.53
N ALA A 154 0.85 -3.15 -23.50
CA ALA A 154 -0.50 -3.30 -22.95
C ALA A 154 -0.60 -3.04 -21.43
N LEU A 155 0.53 -2.92 -20.73
CA LEU A 155 0.58 -2.62 -19.29
C LEU A 155 0.57 -1.12 -18.98
N GLU A 156 0.76 -0.25 -19.97
CA GLU A 156 0.92 1.21 -19.80
C GLU A 156 -0.19 1.84 -18.97
N THR A 157 -1.43 1.38 -19.14
CA THR A 157 -2.60 1.89 -18.41
C THR A 157 -3.00 1.04 -17.20
N LEU A 158 -2.40 -0.14 -17.04
CA LEU A 158 -2.76 -1.12 -16.00
C LEU A 158 -1.84 -1.04 -14.78
N VAL A 159 -0.58 -0.67 -14.98
CA VAL A 159 0.41 -0.55 -13.90
C VAL A 159 0.73 0.92 -13.68
N LYS A 160 0.54 1.39 -12.44
CA LYS A 160 0.77 2.79 -12.07
C LYS A 160 2.14 2.92 -11.37
N PRO A 161 2.81 4.07 -11.42
CA PRO A 161 4.03 4.27 -10.64
C PRO A 161 3.78 4.23 -9.13
N TYR A 162 2.57 4.58 -8.70
CA TYR A 162 2.15 4.56 -7.30
C TYR A 162 0.63 4.57 -7.17
N VAL A 163 0.14 4.29 -5.96
CA VAL A 163 -1.23 4.54 -5.52
C VAL A 163 -1.26 5.23 -4.16
N ILE A 164 -2.40 5.84 -3.83
CA ILE A 164 -2.61 6.49 -2.54
C ILE A 164 -3.82 5.83 -1.86
N ILE A 165 -3.57 5.20 -0.72
CA ILE A 165 -4.59 4.54 0.09
C ILE A 165 -4.81 5.32 1.37
N LYS A 166 -6.06 5.39 1.85
CA LYS A 166 -6.41 6.08 3.08
C LYS A 166 -6.87 5.08 4.14
N LYS A 167 -6.24 5.12 5.32
CA LYS A 167 -6.64 4.37 6.52
C LYS A 167 -6.89 5.35 7.66
N GLY A 168 -8.14 5.49 8.08
CA GLY A 168 -8.53 6.52 9.04
C GLY A 168 -8.21 7.93 8.54
N LYS A 169 -7.42 8.70 9.31
CA LYS A 169 -6.97 10.05 8.88
C LYS A 169 -5.63 10.00 8.14
N ILE A 170 -4.98 8.83 8.04
CA ILE A 170 -3.67 8.67 7.40
C ILE A 170 -3.84 8.39 5.90
N LYS A 171 -3.08 9.11 5.08
CA LYS A 171 -2.90 8.79 3.66
C LYS A 171 -1.54 8.11 3.48
N ILE A 172 -1.50 7.05 2.69
CA ILE A 172 -0.36 6.16 2.50
C ILE A 172 -0.06 6.16 1.00
N GLY A 173 1.13 6.59 0.62
CA GLY A 173 1.62 6.46 -0.75
C GLY A 173 2.36 5.13 -0.90
N ILE A 174 1.95 4.32 -1.87
CA ILE A 174 2.50 3.00 -2.14
C ILE A 174 3.10 3.03 -3.54
N LEU A 175 4.37 2.65 -3.66
CA LEU A 175 5.08 2.52 -4.94
C LEU A 175 5.77 1.16 -4.95
N GLY A 176 5.89 0.55 -6.12
CA GLY A 176 6.58 -0.73 -6.29
C GLY A 176 7.89 -0.53 -7.06
N VAL A 177 8.83 -1.44 -6.84
CA VAL A 177 10.01 -1.60 -7.70
C VAL A 177 10.05 -3.04 -8.20
N GLY A 178 10.70 -3.26 -9.33
CA GLY A 178 10.97 -4.61 -9.87
C GLY A 178 12.43 -4.74 -10.29
N VAL A 179 12.90 -5.98 -10.43
CA VAL A 179 14.26 -6.35 -10.87
C VAL A 179 14.50 -6.15 -12.36
N GLU A 180 15.76 -6.18 -12.79
CA GLU A 180 16.11 -6.21 -14.20
C GLU A 180 15.66 -7.53 -14.84
N LEU A 181 14.74 -7.45 -15.81
CA LEU A 181 14.16 -8.65 -16.46
C LEU A 181 15.13 -9.32 -17.45
N SER A 182 16.03 -8.53 -18.05
CA SER A 182 17.04 -9.04 -18.98
C SER A 182 17.94 -10.06 -18.29
N GLY A 183 17.98 -11.28 -18.83
CA GLY A 183 18.74 -12.39 -18.25
C GLY A 183 17.98 -13.22 -17.21
N LEU A 184 16.82 -12.77 -16.72
CA LEU A 184 15.92 -13.52 -15.84
C LEU A 184 14.68 -14.04 -16.57
N VAL A 185 14.16 -13.24 -17.51
CA VAL A 185 12.98 -13.54 -18.32
C VAL A 185 13.39 -13.51 -19.80
N PRO A 186 12.92 -14.44 -20.64
CA PRO A 186 13.13 -14.35 -22.08
C PRO A 186 12.58 -13.03 -22.67
N ASP A 187 13.39 -12.31 -23.44
CA ASP A 187 13.09 -10.98 -24.02
C ASP A 187 11.69 -10.88 -24.67
N ARG A 188 11.29 -11.94 -25.38
CA ARG A 188 9.97 -12.01 -26.03
C ARG A 188 8.77 -11.90 -25.08
N LEU A 189 8.94 -12.16 -23.79
CA LEU A 189 7.86 -12.20 -22.81
C LEU A 189 7.61 -10.84 -22.15
N PHE A 190 8.65 -10.04 -21.96
CA PHE A 190 8.55 -8.68 -21.40
C PHE A 190 8.66 -7.57 -22.47
N GLY A 191 8.96 -7.93 -23.73
CA GLY A 191 8.85 -7.04 -24.88
C GLY A 191 9.71 -5.78 -24.73
N ASN A 192 9.08 -4.62 -24.88
CA ASN A 192 9.77 -3.32 -24.88
C ASN A 192 9.83 -2.65 -23.50
N ILE A 193 9.49 -3.38 -22.41
CA ILE A 193 9.57 -2.82 -21.07
C ILE A 193 11.02 -2.43 -20.79
N GLN A 194 11.24 -1.16 -20.44
CA GLN A 194 12.60 -0.68 -20.14
C GLN A 194 12.82 -0.69 -18.64
N TYR A 195 13.87 -1.38 -18.21
CA TYR A 195 14.36 -1.32 -16.85
C TYR A 195 15.08 0.01 -16.60
N ARG A 196 14.78 0.64 -15.46
CA ARG A 196 15.46 1.85 -15.01
C ARG A 196 15.93 1.66 -13.57
N ASP A 197 16.90 2.48 -13.15
CA ASP A 197 17.47 2.41 -11.80
C ASP A 197 16.36 2.53 -10.73
N PRO A 198 16.16 1.49 -9.90
CA PRO A 198 15.05 1.44 -8.95
C PRO A 198 15.23 2.43 -7.80
N ILE A 199 16.47 2.73 -7.39
CA ILE A 199 16.76 3.63 -6.28
C ILE A 199 16.40 5.06 -6.67
N THR A 200 16.85 5.50 -7.84
CA THR A 200 16.55 6.84 -8.39
C THR A 200 15.05 7.01 -8.55
N HIS A 201 14.36 6.08 -9.23
CA HIS A 201 12.93 6.23 -9.53
C HIS A 201 12.03 6.12 -8.28
N ALA A 202 12.40 5.26 -7.31
CA ALA A 202 11.69 5.20 -6.03
C ALA A 202 11.83 6.52 -5.25
N ASN A 203 13.04 7.10 -5.21
CA ASN A 203 13.29 8.38 -4.54
C ASN A 203 12.55 9.55 -5.23
N GLU A 204 12.54 9.59 -6.56
CA GLU A 204 11.79 10.60 -7.33
C GLU A 204 10.29 10.50 -7.09
N THR A 205 9.75 9.28 -7.12
CA THR A 205 8.32 9.02 -6.86
C THR A 205 7.94 9.39 -5.42
N ALA A 206 8.77 9.00 -4.45
CA ALA A 206 8.58 9.38 -3.05
C ALA A 206 8.64 10.90 -2.85
N TYR A 207 9.58 11.58 -3.50
CA TYR A 207 9.70 13.04 -3.48
C TYR A 207 8.45 13.70 -4.07
N PHE A 208 7.98 13.22 -5.22
CA PHE A 208 6.77 13.70 -5.88
C PHE A 208 5.53 13.56 -4.98
N LEU A 209 5.33 12.39 -4.36
CA LEU A 209 4.22 12.12 -3.45
C LEU A 209 4.23 13.06 -2.24
N LYS A 210 5.41 13.29 -1.65
CA LYS A 210 5.58 14.16 -0.49
C LYS A 210 5.24 15.62 -0.80
N HIS A 211 5.78 16.16 -1.90
CA HIS A 211 5.74 17.60 -2.16
C HIS A 211 4.58 18.02 -3.08
N GLN A 212 4.31 17.27 -4.16
CA GLN A 212 3.33 17.68 -5.17
C GLN A 212 1.91 17.23 -4.83
N LYS A 213 1.75 16.04 -4.24
CA LYS A 213 0.43 15.56 -3.76
C LYS A 213 0.07 16.06 -2.36
N LYS A 214 0.88 16.97 -1.79
CA LYS A 214 0.70 17.57 -0.46
C LYS A 214 0.45 16.52 0.63
N MET A 215 1.12 15.38 0.56
CA MET A 215 1.03 14.33 1.57
C MET A 215 1.87 14.73 2.79
N ARG A 216 1.35 15.70 3.56
CA ARG A 216 1.99 16.29 4.76
C ARG A 216 2.23 15.30 5.91
N PHE A 217 1.64 14.10 5.85
CA PHE A 217 1.70 13.06 6.89
C PHE A 217 1.96 11.66 6.30
N CYS A 218 2.81 11.54 5.27
CA CYS A 218 3.27 10.24 4.77
C CYS A 218 4.62 9.85 5.40
N ASN A 219 4.62 8.87 6.30
CA ASN A 219 5.82 8.34 6.94
C ASN A 219 6.14 6.89 6.53
N LEU A 220 5.58 6.39 5.42
CA LEU A 220 5.96 5.07 4.95
C LEU A 220 5.84 4.92 3.45
N PHE A 221 7.01 4.88 2.81
CA PHE A 221 7.23 4.33 1.49
C PHE A 221 7.72 2.92 1.71
N ILE A 222 6.98 1.93 1.24
CA ILE A 222 7.45 0.55 1.24
C ILE A 222 7.92 0.31 -0.18
N PRO A 223 9.22 0.44 -0.49
CA PRO A 223 9.74 -0.25 -1.65
C PRO A 223 9.57 -1.74 -1.35
N PHE A 224 8.71 -2.37 -2.12
CA PHE A 224 8.52 -3.81 -2.13
C PHE A 224 8.71 -4.24 -3.58
N GLY A 225 9.43 -5.35 -3.74
CA GLY A 225 9.86 -5.91 -5.00
C GLY A 225 10.79 -7.07 -4.70
N VAL A 226 10.72 -8.11 -5.54
CA VAL A 226 11.70 -9.20 -5.62
C VAL A 226 12.97 -8.69 -6.27
#